data_AF-A0A3S0ZLQ9-F1
#
_entry.id   AF-A0A3S0ZLQ9-F1
#
_cell.length_a   1.000
_cell.length_b   1.000
_cell.length_c   1.000
_cell.angle_alpha   90.00
_cell.angle_beta   90.00
_cell.angle_gamma   90.00
#
_symmetry.space_group_name_H-M   'P 1'
#
loop_
_entity.id
_entity.type
_entity.pdbx_description
1 polymer ?
#
loop_
_entity_poly.entity_id
_entity_poly.type
_entity_poly.pdbx_seq_one_letter_code
_entity_poly.pdbx_strand_id
1 'polypeptide(L)'
;MKEAKRKKLEEKGWTVGTVSEFLDLTPEETTLIEIKLALSRCLKERRQKSMTQTELAEKLHSSQPRIAKAENGDASVSIELLIRAMLATGATPQEIGQVIAQVG
;
A
#
# COMPACT_ATOMS: atom_id res chain seq x y z
N MET A 1 -5.76 7.36 -20.44
CA MET A 1 -6.31 8.67 -20.87
C MET A 1 -6.52 8.64 -22.40
N LYS A 2 -7.52 9.33 -22.97
CA LYS A 2 -7.70 9.40 -24.44
C LYS A 2 -6.61 10.28 -25.08
N GLU A 3 -5.96 9.84 -26.15
CA GLU A 3 -4.83 10.55 -26.80
C GLU A 3 -5.16 11.99 -27.22
N ALA A 4 -6.36 12.25 -27.73
CA ALA A 4 -6.79 13.59 -28.13
C ALA A 4 -6.79 14.59 -26.94
N LYS A 5 -7.09 14.11 -25.72
CA LYS A 5 -7.05 14.93 -24.52
C LYS A 5 -5.60 15.23 -24.11
N ARG A 6 -4.70 14.27 -24.29
CA ARG A 6 -3.26 14.43 -24.01
C ARG A 6 -2.66 15.53 -24.88
N LYS A 7 -2.83 15.44 -26.21
CA LYS A 7 -2.30 16.43 -27.17
C LYS A 7 -2.79 17.85 -26.87
N LYS A 8 -4.08 18.01 -26.59
CA LYS A 8 -4.67 19.33 -26.26
C LYS A 8 -4.12 19.93 -24.97
N LEU A 9 -3.69 19.11 -24.01
CA LEU A 9 -3.06 19.57 -22.77
C LEU A 9 -1.61 19.98 -23.03
N GLU A 10 -0.85 19.15 -23.76
CA GLU A 10 0.54 19.41 -24.14
C GLU A 10 0.68 20.68 -25.01
N GLU A 11 -0.21 20.89 -25.99
CA GLU A 11 -0.28 22.12 -26.80
C GLU A 11 -0.53 23.39 -25.96
N LYS A 12 -1.15 23.24 -24.80
CA LYS A 12 -1.41 24.33 -23.85
C LYS A 12 -0.30 24.49 -22.80
N GLY A 13 0.83 23.79 -22.96
CA GLY A 13 1.97 23.84 -22.05
C GLY A 13 1.80 23.01 -20.77
N TRP A 14 0.81 22.11 -20.71
CA TRP A 14 0.66 21.19 -19.57
C TRP A 14 1.49 19.93 -19.79
N THR A 15 2.25 19.53 -18.78
CA THR A 15 2.98 18.26 -18.76
C THR A 15 2.05 17.13 -18.33
N VAL A 16 2.09 16.01 -19.07
CA VAL A 16 1.41 14.77 -18.73
C VAL A 16 2.47 13.73 -18.41
N GLY A 17 2.43 13.19 -17.21
CA GLY A 17 3.42 12.22 -16.73
C GLY A 17 2.84 11.25 -15.70
N THR A 18 3.71 10.38 -15.21
CA THR A 18 3.39 9.45 -14.11
C THR A 18 3.53 10.16 -12.75
N VAL A 19 3.01 9.52 -11.69
CA VAL A 19 3.20 10.03 -10.32
C VAL A 19 4.67 10.01 -9.93
N SER A 20 5.42 8.99 -10.34
CA SER A 20 6.87 8.88 -10.10
C SER A 20 7.64 10.01 -10.77
N GLU A 21 7.29 10.37 -12.00
CA GLU A 21 7.88 11.54 -12.68
C GLU A 21 7.54 12.86 -11.99
N PHE A 22 6.30 13.01 -11.51
CA PHE A 22 5.86 14.22 -10.81
C PHE A 22 6.55 14.40 -9.46
N LEU A 23 6.81 13.31 -8.74
CA LEU A 23 7.42 13.30 -7.42
C LEU A 23 8.94 13.07 -7.45
N ASP A 24 9.54 12.96 -8.64
CA ASP A 24 10.97 12.66 -8.85
C ASP A 24 11.44 11.42 -8.07
N LEU A 25 10.64 10.36 -8.11
CA LEU A 25 10.93 9.12 -7.38
C LEU A 25 11.91 8.25 -8.14
N THR A 26 12.91 7.74 -7.43
CA THR A 26 13.75 6.66 -7.93
C THR A 26 12.93 5.38 -8.17
N PRO A 27 13.40 4.46 -9.04
CA PRO A 27 12.78 3.15 -9.21
C PRO A 27 12.63 2.39 -7.89
N GLU A 28 13.63 2.50 -7.01
CA GLU A 28 13.66 1.87 -5.69
C GLU A 28 12.58 2.45 -4.76
N GLU A 29 12.43 3.78 -4.71
CA GLU A 29 11.38 4.44 -3.92
C GLU A 29 9.99 4.09 -4.42
N THR A 30 9.80 4.11 -5.74
CA THR A 30 8.53 3.71 -6.37
C THR A 30 8.18 2.28 -5.98
N THR A 31 9.14 1.35 -6.10
CA THR A 31 8.94 -0.07 -5.73
C THR A 31 8.60 -0.21 -4.25
N LEU A 32 9.30 0.50 -3.37
CA LEU A 32 9.05 0.44 -1.92
C LEU A 32 7.64 0.94 -1.56
N ILE A 33 7.17 2.01 -2.21
CA ILE A 33 5.82 2.55 -2.04
C ILE A 33 4.78 1.51 -2.49
N GLU A 34 4.97 0.90 -3.66
CA GLU A 34 4.03 -0.11 -4.17
C GLU A 34 3.99 -1.36 -3.28
N ILE A 35 5.14 -1.82 -2.75
CA ILE A 35 5.19 -2.89 -1.73
C ILE A 35 4.37 -2.53 -0.51
N LYS A 36 4.55 -1.32 0.04
CA LYS A 36 3.79 -0.86 1.21
C LYS A 36 2.29 -0.84 0.93
N LEU A 37 1.88 -0.33 -0.23
CA LEU A 37 0.47 -0.29 -0.64
C LEU A 37 -0.13 -1.70 -0.84
N ALA A 38 0.61 -2.61 -1.47
CA ALA A 38 0.17 -3.99 -1.69
C ALA A 38 -0.06 -4.72 -0.36
N LEU A 39 0.90 -4.61 0.56
CA LEU A 39 0.80 -5.19 1.91
C LEU A 39 -0.39 -4.61 2.70
N SER A 40 -0.58 -3.29 2.67
CA SER A 40 -1.72 -2.61 3.32
C SER A 40 -3.07 -3.11 2.81
N ARG A 41 -3.22 -3.23 1.49
CA ARG A 41 -4.45 -3.74 0.85
C ARG A 41 -4.71 -5.19 1.23
N CYS A 42 -3.69 -6.05 1.13
CA CYS A 42 -3.82 -7.46 1.49
C CYS A 42 -4.17 -7.64 2.98
N LEU A 43 -3.54 -6.87 3.87
CA LEU A 43 -3.87 -6.86 5.30
C LEU A 43 -5.36 -6.56 5.52
N LYS A 44 -5.88 -5.50 4.89
CA LYS A 44 -7.28 -5.10 4.99
C LYS A 44 -8.22 -6.21 4.54
N GLU A 45 -7.96 -6.80 3.38
CA GLU A 45 -8.78 -7.89 2.83
C GLU A 45 -8.75 -9.15 3.70
N ARG A 46 -7.58 -9.53 4.23
CA ARG A 46 -7.44 -10.66 5.16
C ARG A 46 -8.21 -10.41 6.44
N ARG A 47 -7.98 -9.26 7.07
CA ARG A 47 -8.63 -8.90 8.33
C ARG A 47 -10.15 -8.88 8.19
N GLN A 48 -10.68 -8.31 7.11
CA GLN A 48 -12.13 -8.29 6.82
C GLN A 48 -12.80 -9.67 6.85
N LYS A 49 -12.06 -10.74 6.56
CA LYS A 49 -12.59 -12.11 6.55
C LYS A 49 -12.61 -12.77 7.93
N SER A 50 -11.88 -12.25 8.91
CA SER A 50 -11.60 -12.97 10.16
C SER A 50 -11.84 -12.21 11.47
N MET A 51 -11.68 -10.88 11.49
CA MET A 51 -11.76 -10.09 12.74
C MET A 51 -11.93 -8.60 12.45
N THR A 52 -12.40 -7.79 13.40
CA THR A 52 -12.48 -6.32 13.35
C THR A 52 -11.10 -5.66 13.51
N GLN A 53 -11.00 -4.36 13.19
CA GLN A 53 -9.76 -3.60 13.40
C GLN A 53 -9.38 -3.50 14.88
N THR A 54 -10.37 -3.46 15.78
CA THR A 54 -10.14 -3.44 17.24
C THR A 54 -9.57 -4.75 17.73
N GLU A 55 -10.10 -5.89 17.30
CA GLU A 55 -9.56 -7.21 17.67
C GLU A 55 -8.13 -7.41 17.17
N LEU A 56 -7.82 -6.95 15.94
CA LEU A 56 -6.44 -6.97 15.45
C LEU A 56 -5.53 -6.04 16.27
N ALA A 57 -6.04 -4.88 16.70
CA ALA A 57 -5.30 -3.96 17.54
C ALA A 57 -4.95 -4.60 18.89
N GLU A 58 -5.92 -5.26 19.52
CA GLU A 58 -5.72 -5.99 20.79
C GLU A 58 -4.67 -7.09 20.64
N LYS A 59 -4.74 -7.90 19.58
CA LYS A 59 -3.74 -8.94 19.26
C LYS A 59 -2.32 -8.39 19.10
N LEU A 60 -2.20 -7.16 18.60
CA LEU A 60 -0.92 -6.50 18.34
C LEU A 60 -0.49 -5.56 19.48
N HIS A 61 -1.22 -5.52 20.60
CA HIS A 61 -1.01 -4.53 21.67
C HIS A 61 -0.89 -3.10 21.15
N SER A 62 -1.79 -2.76 20.22
CA SER A 62 -1.84 -1.51 19.46
C SER A 62 -3.20 -0.84 19.62
N SER A 63 -3.37 0.35 19.03
CA SER A 63 -4.65 1.04 18.96
C SER A 63 -5.38 0.79 17.63
N GLN A 64 -6.71 0.78 17.65
CA GLN A 64 -7.53 0.65 16.43
C GLN A 64 -7.19 1.71 15.35
N PRO A 65 -6.96 2.99 15.68
CA PRO A 65 -6.54 3.98 14.69
C PRO A 65 -5.22 3.64 14.02
N ARG A 66 -4.27 3.03 14.74
CA ARG A 66 -2.99 2.58 14.16
C ARG A 66 -3.19 1.43 13.16
N ILE A 67 -4.15 0.53 13.43
CA ILE A 67 -4.56 -0.51 12.47
C ILE A 67 -5.24 0.11 11.24
N ALA A 68 -6.15 1.07 11.44
CA ALA A 68 -6.79 1.76 10.33
C ALA A 68 -5.78 2.48 9.42
N LYS A 69 -4.76 3.14 10.01
CA LYS A 69 -3.64 3.72 9.26
C LYS A 69 -2.85 2.68 8.48
N ALA A 70 -2.59 1.52 9.09
CA ALA A 70 -1.88 0.42 8.44
C ALA A 70 -2.63 -0.13 7.23
N GLU A 71 -3.95 -0.34 7.34
CA GLU A 71 -4.79 -0.79 6.24
C GLU A 71 -4.92 0.24 5.10
N ASN A 72 -4.76 1.53 5.41
CA ASN A 72 -4.86 2.62 4.42
C ASN A 72 -3.50 3.04 3.83
N GLY A 73 -2.39 2.38 4.20
CA GLY A 73 -1.07 2.70 3.67
C GLY A 73 -0.51 4.05 4.13
N ASP A 74 -0.94 4.54 5.29
CA ASP A 74 -0.53 5.83 5.84
C ASP A 74 1.00 5.97 5.94
N ALA A 75 1.52 7.18 5.68
CA ALA A 75 2.96 7.45 5.68
C ALA A 75 3.65 7.07 7.00
N SER A 76 2.95 7.18 8.14
CA SER A 76 3.48 6.88 9.48
C SER A 76 3.66 5.38 9.78
N VAL A 77 3.21 4.49 8.89
CA VAL A 77 3.26 3.04 9.09
C VAL A 77 4.53 2.45 8.47
N SER A 78 5.24 1.61 9.23
CA SER A 78 6.40 0.87 8.74
C SER A 78 5.99 -0.43 8.03
N ILE A 79 6.85 -0.92 7.13
CA ILE A 79 6.68 -2.25 6.50
C ILE A 79 6.71 -3.35 7.57
N GLU A 80 7.55 -3.22 8.59
CA GLU A 80 7.60 -4.16 9.72
C GLU A 80 6.22 -4.28 10.40
N LEU A 81 5.52 -3.16 10.63
CA LEU A 81 4.18 -3.19 11.22
C LEU A 81 3.18 -3.92 10.31
N LEU A 82 3.25 -3.71 8.99
CA LEU A 82 2.38 -4.40 8.04
C LEU A 82 2.64 -5.91 8.06
N ILE A 83 3.91 -6.33 8.06
CA ILE A 83 4.29 -7.74 8.15
C ILE A 83 3.78 -8.36 9.46
N ARG A 84 4.03 -7.71 10.61
CA ARG A 84 3.52 -8.19 11.92
C ARG A 84 1.99 -8.32 11.92
N ALA A 85 1.29 -7.34 11.36
CA ALA A 85 -0.16 -7.37 11.29
C ALA A 85 -0.68 -8.50 10.37
N MET A 86 -0.04 -8.73 9.22
CA MET A 86 -0.38 -9.85 8.34
C MET A 86 -0.19 -11.19 9.05
N LEU A 87 0.94 -11.38 9.74
CA LEU A 87 1.19 -12.57 10.56
C LEU A 87 0.12 -12.75 11.66
N ALA A 88 -0.27 -11.67 12.34
CA ALA A 88 -1.33 -11.73 13.36
C ALA A 88 -2.74 -12.04 12.81
N THR A 89 -2.97 -11.78 11.52
CA THR A 89 -4.16 -12.25 10.80
C THR A 89 -4.04 -13.68 10.27
N GLY A 90 -2.92 -14.37 10.55
CA GLY A 90 -2.67 -15.76 10.15
C GLY A 90 -2.00 -15.90 8.78
N ALA A 91 -1.46 -14.83 8.19
CA ALA A 91 -0.69 -14.95 6.96
C ALA A 91 0.59 -15.74 7.20
N THR A 92 0.96 -16.60 6.24
CA THR A 92 2.25 -17.27 6.21
C THR A 92 3.32 -16.36 5.56
N PRO A 93 4.62 -16.58 5.84
CA PRO A 93 5.69 -15.86 5.14
C PRO A 93 5.63 -16.01 3.61
N GLN A 94 5.19 -17.18 3.12
CA GLN A 94 5.02 -17.43 1.69
C GLN A 94 3.94 -16.53 1.08
N GLU A 95 2.79 -16.38 1.75
CA GLU A 95 1.72 -15.49 1.28
C GLU A 95 2.14 -14.03 1.29
N ILE A 96 2.91 -13.59 2.31
CA ILE A 96 3.49 -12.23 2.34
C ILE A 96 4.45 -12.05 1.17
N GLY A 97 5.33 -13.02 0.93
CA GLY A 97 6.25 -13.00 -0.21
C GLY A 97 5.54 -12.95 -1.55
N GLN A 98 4.41 -13.64 -1.71
CA GLN A 98 3.58 -13.57 -2.92
C GLN A 98 2.99 -12.18 -3.15
N VAL A 99 2.55 -11.48 -2.09
CA VAL A 99 2.07 -10.10 -2.21
C VAL A 99 3.19 -9.17 -2.68
N ILE A 100 4.40 -9.35 -2.17
CA ILE A 100 5.58 -8.57 -2.59
C ILE A 100 5.95 -8.91 -4.04
N ALA A 101 5.92 -10.19 -4.42
CA ALA A 101 6.27 -10.64 -5.77
C ALA A 101 5.29 -10.16 -6.87
N GLN A 102 4.10 -9.70 -6.48
CA GLN A 102 3.12 -9.09 -7.40
C GLN A 102 3.41 -7.61 -7.69
N VAL A 103 4.38 -7.01 -7.00
CA VAL A 103 4.79 -5.62 -7.23
C VAL A 103 5.84 -5.59 -8.35
N GLY A 104 5.45 -5.04 -9.49
CA GLY A 104 6.22 -4.96 -10.74
C GLY A 104 5.29 -4.91 -11.94
#